data_AF-A0A948AJI1-F1
#
_entry.id   AF-A0A948AJI1-F1
#
_cell.length_a   1.000
_cell.length_b   1.000
_cell.length_c   1.000
_cell.angle_alpha   90.00
_cell.angle_beta   90.00
_cell.angle_gamma   90.00
#
_symmetry.space_group_name_H-M   'P 1'
#
loop_
_entity.id
_entity.type
_entity.pdbx_description
1 polymer ?
#
loop_
_entity_poly.entity_id
_entity_poly.type
_entity_poly.pdbx_seq_one_letter_code
_entity_poly.pdbx_strand_id
1 'polypeptide(L)'
;MPTPDALILQFDKALRTVFAKAGSRRPYPDAGLPDVELGAADKQQSAGLMRVNHSGEVCAQALYAGQALTARNPEAQRALLEAADEETEHLAWCEKRLDELGSHKSFLNPLWYAGSFSL
;
A
#
# COMPACT_ATOMS: atom_id res chain seq x y z
N MET A 1 -22.89 12.35 6.96
CA MET A 1 -21.68 12.95 6.36
C MET A 1 -20.55 12.81 7.36
N PRO A 2 -19.30 12.56 6.91
CA PRO A 2 -18.16 12.43 7.82
C PRO A 2 -17.93 13.74 8.60
N THR A 3 -17.48 13.62 9.85
CA THR A 3 -17.11 14.77 10.68
C THR A 3 -15.78 15.38 10.19
N PRO A 4 -15.49 16.67 10.49
CA PRO A 4 -14.19 17.26 10.19
C PRO A 4 -13.01 16.42 10.73
N ASP A 5 -13.13 15.88 11.95
CA ASP A 5 -12.12 15.00 12.54
C ASP A 5 -11.88 13.75 11.70
N ALA A 6 -12.95 13.11 11.20
CA ALA A 6 -12.84 11.94 10.34
C ALA A 6 -12.12 12.28 9.03
N LEU A 7 -12.39 13.45 8.45
CA LEU A 7 -11.71 13.90 7.23
C LEU A 7 -10.21 14.16 7.46
N ILE A 8 -9.85 14.77 8.59
CA ILE A 8 -8.44 14.99 8.96
C ILE A 8 -7.70 13.67 9.11
N LEU A 9 -8.31 12.69 9.78
CA LEU A 9 -7.71 11.35 9.94
C LEU A 9 -7.51 10.64 8.60
N GLN A 10 -8.48 10.74 7.68
CA GLN A 10 -8.33 10.14 6.35
C GLN A 10 -7.26 10.83 5.51
N PHE A 11 -7.13 12.15 5.65
CA PHE A 11 -6.07 12.89 4.99
C PHE A 11 -4.67 12.51 5.54
N ASP A 12 -4.51 12.38 6.86
CA ASP A 12 -3.26 11.87 7.47
C ASP A 12 -2.93 10.45 6.97
N LYS A 13 -3.92 9.55 6.92
CA LYS A 13 -3.73 8.21 6.35
C LYS A 13 -3.25 8.27 4.91
N ALA A 14 -3.87 9.08 4.05
CA ALA A 14 -3.47 9.24 2.66
C ALA A 14 -2.01 9.71 2.54
N LEU A 15 -1.62 10.71 3.34
CA LEU A 15 -0.23 11.19 3.34
C LEU A 15 0.76 10.09 3.77
N ARG A 16 0.41 9.29 4.78
CA ARG A 16 1.24 8.18 5.24
C ARG A 16 1.37 7.09 4.18
N THR A 17 0.27 6.66 3.56
CA THR A 17 0.30 5.63 2.50
C THR A 17 1.16 6.07 1.31
N VAL A 18 1.11 7.34 0.92
CA VAL A 18 1.79 7.81 -0.28
C VAL A 18 3.25 8.21 -0.03
N PHE A 19 3.53 8.88 1.10
CA PHE A 19 4.82 9.54 1.32
C PHE A 19 5.64 8.96 2.46
N ALA A 20 5.05 8.24 3.40
CA ALA A 20 5.81 7.63 4.50
C ALA A 20 6.37 6.26 4.07
N LYS A 21 7.36 5.79 4.83
CA LYS A 21 7.79 4.39 4.77
C LYS A 21 6.75 3.54 5.48
N ALA A 22 6.22 2.53 4.80
CA ALA A 22 5.25 1.64 5.39
C ALA A 22 5.91 0.74 6.46
N GLY A 23 5.21 0.53 7.57
CA GLY A 23 5.65 -0.31 8.67
C GLY A 23 4.85 -1.61 8.70
N SER A 24 5.53 -2.73 8.92
CA SER A 24 4.91 -4.05 9.10
C SER A 24 5.06 -4.48 10.57
N ARG A 25 3.98 -5.00 11.15
CA ARG A 25 3.98 -5.64 12.48
C ARG A 25 4.33 -7.13 12.40
N ARG A 26 4.30 -7.69 11.19
CA ARG A 26 4.59 -9.09 10.91
C ARG A 26 6.05 -9.27 10.47
N PRO A 27 6.65 -10.45 10.68
CA PRO A 27 7.92 -10.80 10.06
C PRO A 27 7.84 -10.68 8.54
N TYR A 28 8.95 -10.31 7.91
CA TYR A 28 9.05 -10.33 6.46
C TYR A 28 8.91 -11.79 5.97
N PRO A 29 8.09 -12.07 4.93
CA PRO A 29 7.66 -13.44 4.62
C PRO A 29 8.77 -14.45 4.36
N ASP A 30 9.93 -14.00 3.86
CA ASP A 30 11.07 -14.84 3.49
C ASP A 30 12.21 -14.83 4.51
N ALA A 31 12.00 -14.31 5.73
CA ALA A 31 13.07 -14.05 6.71
C ALA A 31 13.93 -15.27 7.11
N GLY A 32 13.52 -16.49 6.77
CA GLY A 32 14.28 -17.74 7.01
C GLY A 32 14.82 -18.39 5.74
N LEU A 33 14.72 -17.75 4.58
CA LEU A 33 15.16 -18.28 3.30
C LEU A 33 16.49 -17.65 2.88
N PRO A 34 17.40 -18.40 2.24
CA PRO A 34 18.59 -17.82 1.65
C PRO A 34 18.22 -16.89 0.50
N ASP A 35 18.88 -15.73 0.43
CA ASP A 35 18.73 -14.85 -0.72
C ASP A 35 19.38 -15.46 -1.96
N VAL A 36 18.83 -15.12 -3.13
CA VAL A 36 19.31 -15.61 -4.42
C VAL A 36 19.86 -14.43 -5.21
N GLU A 37 21.13 -14.53 -5.58
CA GLU A 37 21.77 -13.58 -6.49
C GLU A 37 21.07 -13.59 -7.85
N LEU A 38 20.46 -12.46 -8.20
CA LEU A 38 19.80 -12.25 -9.48
C LEU A 38 20.76 -11.60 -10.46
N GLY A 39 20.73 -12.05 -11.73
CA GLY A 39 21.37 -11.32 -12.82
C GLY A 39 20.78 -9.92 -12.99
N ALA A 40 21.54 -9.01 -13.59
CA ALA A 40 21.12 -7.62 -13.75
C ALA A 40 19.78 -7.47 -14.50
N ALA A 41 19.55 -8.29 -15.53
CA ALA A 41 18.29 -8.30 -16.28
C ALA A 41 17.10 -8.77 -15.42
N ASP A 42 17.28 -9.85 -14.66
CA ASP A 42 16.24 -10.39 -13.78
C ASP A 42 15.93 -9.41 -12.64
N LYS A 43 16.94 -8.73 -12.09
CA LYS A 43 16.79 -7.68 -11.08
C LYS A 43 15.96 -6.51 -11.62
N GLN A 44 16.25 -6.06 -12.85
CA GLN A 44 15.50 -4.98 -13.50
C GLN A 44 14.04 -5.37 -13.77
N GLN A 45 13.80 -6.59 -14.28
CA GLN A 45 12.46 -7.10 -14.54
C GLN A 45 11.67 -7.24 -13.23
N SER A 46 12.26 -7.85 -12.20
CA SER A 46 11.65 -8.03 -10.89
C SER A 46 11.29 -6.71 -10.24
N ALA A 47 12.16 -5.69 -10.37
CA ALA A 47 11.88 -4.34 -9.89
C ALA A 47 10.68 -3.71 -10.60
N GLY A 48 10.56 -3.90 -11.91
CA GLY A 48 9.40 -3.45 -12.68
C GLY A 48 8.10 -4.04 -12.17
N LEU A 49 8.07 -5.36 -11.96
CA LEU A 49 6.91 -6.07 -11.41
C LEU A 49 6.59 -5.63 -9.98
N MET A 50 7.61 -5.46 -9.14
CA MET A 50 7.40 -5.04 -7.75
C MET A 50 6.87 -3.60 -7.65
N ARG A 51 7.23 -2.70 -8.57
CA ARG A 51 6.61 -1.37 -8.63
C ARG A 51 5.12 -1.42 -8.98
N VAL A 52 4.71 -2.37 -9.82
CA VAL A 52 3.29 -2.60 -10.14
C VAL A 52 2.56 -3.11 -8.90
N ASN A 53 3.11 -4.12 -8.22
CA ASN A 53 2.55 -4.64 -6.97
C ASN A 53 2.40 -3.53 -5.92
N HIS A 54 3.48 -2.79 -5.64
CA HIS A 54 3.45 -1.66 -4.70
C HIS A 54 2.37 -0.62 -5.07
N SER A 55 2.22 -0.29 -6.36
CA SER A 55 1.17 0.66 -6.78
C SER A 55 -0.22 0.08 -6.59
N GLY A 56 -0.38 -1.24 -6.77
CA GLY A 56 -1.59 -1.99 -6.46
C GLY A 56 -1.96 -1.88 -4.98
N GLU A 57 -1.02 -2.08 -4.06
CA GLU A 57 -1.27 -1.95 -2.62
C GLU A 57 -1.71 -0.53 -2.24
N VAL A 58 -1.11 0.50 -2.85
CA VAL A 58 -1.54 1.90 -2.67
C VAL A 58 -2.99 2.10 -3.14
N CYS A 59 -3.34 1.55 -4.31
CA CYS A 59 -4.70 1.63 -4.83
C CYS A 59 -5.71 0.88 -3.95
N ALA A 60 -5.38 -0.32 -3.48
CA ALA A 60 -6.25 -1.14 -2.65
C ALA A 60 -6.57 -0.45 -1.32
N GLN A 61 -5.54 0.08 -0.63
CA GLN A 61 -5.73 0.90 0.58
C GLN A 61 -6.67 2.08 0.34
N ALA A 62 -6.44 2.83 -0.73
CA ALA A 62 -7.23 3.98 -1.09
C ALA A 62 -8.70 3.62 -1.39
N LEU A 63 -8.92 2.54 -2.16
CA LEU A 63 -10.25 2.05 -2.53
C LEU A 63 -11.03 1.65 -1.27
N TYR A 64 -10.42 0.82 -0.42
CA TYR A 64 -11.09 0.34 0.78
C TYR A 64 -11.38 1.48 1.77
N ALA A 65 -10.47 2.43 1.92
CA ALA A 65 -10.70 3.63 2.74
C ALA A 65 -11.85 4.49 2.17
N GLY A 66 -11.89 4.73 0.85
CA GLY A 66 -12.95 5.48 0.18
C GLY A 66 -14.32 4.82 0.32
N GLN A 67 -14.40 3.51 0.08
CA GLN A 67 -15.62 2.73 0.23
C GLN A 67 -16.09 2.66 1.68
N ALA A 68 -15.16 2.54 2.65
CA ALA A 68 -15.51 2.55 4.07
C ALA A 68 -16.17 3.85 4.52
N LEU A 69 -15.83 4.99 3.91
CA LEU A 69 -16.43 6.29 4.25
C LEU A 69 -17.89 6.42 3.80
N THR A 70 -18.29 5.67 2.77
CA THR A 70 -19.64 5.73 2.19
C THR A 70 -20.49 4.50 2.49
N ALA A 71 -19.89 3.46 3.06
CA ALA A 71 -20.56 2.24 3.47
C ALA A 71 -21.67 2.50 4.51
N ARG A 72 -22.88 1.99 4.22
CA ARG A 72 -24.05 2.10 5.12
C ARG A 72 -24.16 0.94 6.10
N ASN A 73 -23.60 -0.22 5.74
CA ASN A 73 -23.58 -1.40 6.60
C ASN A 73 -22.34 -1.32 7.52
N PRO A 74 -22.51 -1.33 8.85
CA PRO A 74 -21.38 -1.25 9.79
C PRO A 74 -20.39 -2.40 9.70
N GLU A 75 -20.85 -3.62 9.39
CA GLU A 75 -19.97 -4.79 9.23
C GLU A 75 -19.11 -4.66 7.98
N ALA A 76 -19.70 -4.22 6.86
CA ALA A 76 -18.98 -3.96 5.63
C ALA A 76 -17.95 -2.82 5.81
N GLN A 77 -18.35 -1.74 6.50
CA GLN A 77 -17.43 -0.65 6.82
C GLN A 77 -16.22 -1.14 7.61
N ARG A 78 -16.44 -1.96 8.64
CA ARG A 78 -15.35 -2.51 9.46
C ARG A 78 -14.44 -3.43 8.65
N ALA A 79 -15.01 -4.31 7.82
CA ALA A 79 -14.23 -5.20 6.96
C ALA A 79 -13.35 -4.43 5.95
N LEU A 80 -13.87 -3.34 5.37
CA LEU A 80 -13.10 -2.47 4.48
C LEU A 80 -11.96 -1.75 5.21
N LEU A 81 -12.20 -1.26 6.43
CA LEU A 81 -11.14 -0.64 7.23
C LEU A 81 -10.05 -1.64 7.62
N GLU A 82 -10.44 -2.88 7.96
CA GLU A 82 -9.50 -3.96 8.26
C GLU A 82 -8.67 -4.33 7.02
N ALA A 83 -9.31 -4.49 5.86
CA ALA A 83 -8.61 -4.73 4.60
C ALA A 83 -7.63 -3.60 4.27
N ALA A 84 -8.04 -2.33 4.41
CA ALA A 84 -7.15 -1.18 4.20
C ALA A 84 -5.91 -1.22 5.12
N ASP A 85 -6.10 -1.62 6.39
CA ASP A 85 -5.00 -1.72 7.35
C ASP A 85 -4.08 -2.92 7.01
N GLU A 86 -4.62 -4.06 6.54
CA GLU A 86 -3.82 -5.23 6.11
C GLU A 86 -2.90 -4.90 4.92
N GLU A 87 -3.37 -4.10 3.97
CA GLU A 87 -2.55 -3.71 2.81
C GLU A 87 -1.35 -2.85 3.19
N THR A 88 -1.32 -2.24 4.39
CA THR A 88 -0.12 -1.55 4.90
C THR A 88 1.04 -2.52 5.10
N GLU A 89 0.75 -3.76 5.51
CA GLU A 89 1.76 -4.80 5.68
C GLU A 89 2.33 -5.23 4.32
N HIS A 90 1.47 -5.44 3.33
CA HIS A 90 1.89 -5.79 1.97
C HIS A 90 2.68 -4.65 1.31
N LEU A 91 2.26 -3.40 1.52
CA LEU A 91 2.96 -2.21 1.06
C LEU A 91 4.39 -2.15 1.65
N ALA A 92 4.54 -2.42 2.95
CA ALA A 92 5.84 -2.46 3.61
C ALA A 92 6.76 -3.56 3.03
N TRP A 93 6.19 -4.72 2.70
CA TRP A 93 6.96 -5.81 2.08
C TRP A 93 7.37 -5.48 0.65
N CYS A 94 6.47 -4.91 -0.16
CA CYS A 94 6.78 -4.46 -1.52
C CYS A 94 7.85 -3.36 -1.51
N GLU A 95 7.76 -2.40 -0.58
CA GLU A 95 8.74 -1.34 -0.40
C GLU A 95 10.11 -1.91 -0.02
N LYS A 96 10.17 -2.82 0.96
CA LYS A 96 11.43 -3.48 1.32
C LYS A 96 12.05 -4.22 0.13
N ARG A 97 11.25 -4.93 -0.67
CA ARG A 97 11.78 -5.63 -1.85
C ARG A 97 12.28 -4.67 -2.93
N LEU A 98 11.63 -3.52 -3.11
CA LEU A 98 12.14 -2.47 -4.02
C LEU A 98 13.50 -1.93 -3.57
N ASP A 99 13.69 -1.72 -2.26
CA ASP A 99 14.96 -1.29 -1.67
C ASP A 99 16.07 -2.33 -1.94
N GLU A 100 15.81 -3.63 -1.71
CA GLU A 100 16.75 -4.73 -2.00
C GLU A 100 17.10 -4.84 -3.50
N LEU A 101 16.11 -4.58 -4.35
CA LEU A 101 16.27 -4.53 -5.80
C LEU A 101 16.97 -3.24 -6.28
N GLY A 102 17.34 -2.32 -5.39
CA GLY A 102 17.96 -1.05 -5.73
C GLY A 102 17.07 -0.17 -6.63
N SER A 103 15.76 -0.27 -6.47
CA SER A 103 14.76 0.46 -7.24
C SER A 103 14.02 1.48 -6.38
N HIS A 104 12.97 2.07 -6.92
CA HIS A 104 12.18 3.11 -6.27
C HIS A 104 10.69 2.86 -6.45
N LYS A 105 9.88 3.48 -5.59
CA LYS A 105 8.41 3.51 -5.68
C LYS A 105 7.94 4.28 -6.90
N SER A 106 6.69 4.09 -7.32
CA SER A 106 6.10 4.90 -8.39
C SER A 106 5.94 6.36 -7.95
N PHE A 107 6.41 7.30 -8.78
CA PHE A 107 6.17 8.74 -8.58
C PHE A 107 4.70 9.13 -8.77
N LEU A 108 3.90 8.26 -9.42
CA LEU A 108 2.48 8.47 -9.67
C LEU A 108 1.60 7.94 -8.52
N ASN A 109 2.17 7.43 -7.42
CA ASN A 109 1.40 6.99 -6.25
C ASN A 109 0.38 8.03 -5.74
N PRO A 110 0.65 9.35 -5.71
CA PRO A 110 -0.37 10.34 -5.34
C PRO A 110 -1.59 10.31 -6.28
N LEU A 111 -1.36 10.15 -7.59
CA LEU A 111 -2.43 10.07 -8.59
C LEU A 111 -3.22 8.76 -8.45
N TRP A 112 -2.52 7.65 -8.26
CA TRP A 112 -3.12 6.33 -8.08
C TRP A 112 -3.97 6.25 -6.81
N TYR A 113 -3.46 6.78 -5.69
CA TYR A 113 -4.22 6.88 -4.45
C TYR A 113 -5.49 7.72 -4.66
N ALA A 114 -5.36 8.95 -5.19
CA ALA A 114 -6.50 9.84 -5.35
C ALA A 114 -7.58 9.27 -6.29
N GLY A 115 -7.16 8.67 -7.40
CA GLY A 115 -8.05 8.02 -8.36
C GLY A 115 -8.80 6.85 -7.73
N SER A 116 -8.08 5.96 -7.03
CA SER A 116 -8.67 4.77 -6.41
C SER A 116 -9.59 5.10 -5.23
N PHE A 117 -9.24 6.11 -4.44
CA PHE A 117 -10.07 6.59 -3.32
C PHE A 117 -11.42 7.16 -3.77
N SER A 118 -11.50 7.64 -5.00
CA SER A 118 -12.70 8.27 -5.56
C SER A 118 -13.68 7.29 -6.20
N LEU A 119 -13.32 5.99 -6.27
CA LEU A 119 -14.15 4.90 -6.83
C LEU A 119 -15.03 4.25 -5.75
#